data_AF-A0A1Z1MFP5-F1
#
_entry.id   AF-A0A1Z1MFP5-F1
#
_cell.length_a   1.000
_cell.length_b   1.000
_cell.length_c   1.000
_cell.angle_alpha   90.00
_cell.angle_beta   90.00
_cell.angle_gamma   90.00
#
_symmetry.space_group_name_H-M   'P 1'
#
loop_
_entity.id
_entity.type
_entity.pdbx_description
1 polymer ?
#
loop_
_entity_poly.entity_id
_entity_poly.type
_entity_poly.pdbx_seq_one_letter_code
_entity_poly.pdbx_strand_id
1 'polypeptide(L)'
;MSHFSKIKTSILDLELLQKTILDLGFSYRAFSKTVDDLHCNSITKKPTLFVYDVGVKKNDLPFCSFEWNVDQYLIVVDFALWNLDMDFNYFMDRILQQYAYNNVMNQGYVQGFQRVKENVLSNGSISLTLKRF
;
A
#
# COMPACT_ATOMS: atom_id res chain seq x y z
N MET A 1 5.64 -27.17 3.27
CA MET A 1 4.45 -26.66 2.56
C MET A 1 4.45 -25.15 2.75
N SER A 2 4.75 -24.37 1.72
CA SER A 2 4.73 -22.90 1.83
C SER A 2 3.27 -22.43 1.76
N HIS A 3 2.81 -21.74 2.80
CA HIS A 3 1.45 -21.21 2.94
C HIS A 3 1.50 -19.69 2.82
N PHE A 4 1.61 -19.20 1.58
CA PHE A 4 1.34 -17.79 1.32
C PHE A 4 -0.11 -17.49 1.71
N SER A 5 -0.27 -16.49 2.56
CA SER A 5 -1.58 -15.99 2.96
C SER A 5 -1.96 -14.82 2.07
N LYS A 6 -3.17 -14.87 1.51
CA LYS A 6 -3.75 -13.76 0.75
C LYS A 6 -4.87 -13.13 1.55
N ILE A 7 -4.71 -11.84 1.88
CA ILE A 7 -5.63 -11.12 2.75
C ILE A 7 -6.26 -9.97 1.96
N LYS A 8 -7.59 -9.88 2.05
CA LYS A 8 -8.37 -8.82 1.40
C LYS A 8 -8.13 -7.48 2.09
N THR A 9 -7.96 -6.43 1.30
CA THR A 9 -7.81 -5.05 1.78
C THR A 9 -8.85 -4.12 1.14
N SER A 10 -8.97 -2.88 1.59
CA SER A 10 -9.81 -1.85 0.93
C SER A 10 -9.01 -0.90 0.04
N ILE A 11 -7.85 -1.35 -0.45
CA ILE A 11 -6.91 -0.54 -1.24
C ILE A 11 -7.23 -0.68 -2.72
N LEU A 12 -7.47 0.44 -3.40
CA LEU A 12 -7.97 0.47 -4.79
C LEU A 12 -7.01 1.21 -5.74
N ASP A 13 -6.37 2.25 -5.20
CA ASP A 13 -5.51 3.19 -5.93
C ASP A 13 -4.04 2.82 -5.72
N LEU A 14 -3.34 2.59 -6.84
CA LEU A 14 -1.93 2.22 -6.84
C LEU A 14 -1.04 3.38 -6.41
N GLU A 15 -1.32 4.61 -6.85
CA GLU A 15 -0.48 5.76 -6.56
C GLU A 15 -0.55 6.12 -5.08
N LEU A 16 -1.76 6.06 -4.51
CA LEU A 16 -1.96 6.22 -3.07
C LEU A 16 -1.29 5.10 -2.27
N LEU A 17 -1.32 3.85 -2.76
CA LEU A 17 -0.64 2.73 -2.11
C LEU A 17 0.89 2.94 -2.11
N GLN A 18 1.46 3.31 -3.26
CA GLN A 18 2.89 3.61 -3.40
C GLN A 18 3.32 4.74 -2.46
N LYS A 19 2.56 5.84 -2.45
CA LYS A 19 2.79 6.96 -1.53
C LYS A 19 2.72 6.51 -0.06
N THR A 20 1.71 5.71 0.28
CA THR A 20 1.52 5.21 1.65
C THR A 20 2.71 4.40 2.15
N ILE A 21 3.27 3.53 1.29
CA ILE A 21 4.43 2.72 1.64
C ILE A 21 5.65 3.62 1.89
N LEU A 22 5.88 4.63 1.05
CA LEU A 22 6.96 5.61 1.24
C LEU A 22 6.77 6.45 2.51
N ASP A 23 5.54 6.93 2.78
CA ASP A 23 5.22 7.74 3.95
C ASP A 23 5.47 6.98 5.26
N LEU A 24 5.28 5.65 5.25
CA LEU A 24 5.57 4.79 6.39
C LEU A 24 7.06 4.44 6.54
N GLY A 25 7.90 4.90 5.62
CA GLY A 25 9.34 4.68 5.60
C GLY A 25 9.75 3.38 4.91
N PHE A 26 8.87 2.69 4.19
CA PHE A 26 9.24 1.48 3.46
C PHE A 26 9.62 1.79 2.02
N SER A 27 10.29 0.83 1.37
CA SER A 27 10.60 0.90 -0.05
C SER A 27 9.72 -0.06 -0.84
N TYR A 28 9.44 0.26 -2.11
CA TYR A 28 8.70 -0.64 -2.99
C TYR A 28 9.37 -0.84 -4.34
N ARG A 29 9.03 -1.96 -4.99
CA ARG A 29 9.28 -2.17 -6.43
C ARG A 29 7.99 -2.62 -7.08
N ALA A 30 7.56 -1.89 -8.12
CA ALA A 30 6.42 -2.29 -8.94
C ALA A 30 6.88 -3.21 -10.07
N PHE A 31 6.19 -4.32 -10.27
CA PHE A 31 6.40 -5.24 -11.36
C PHE A 31 5.11 -5.34 -12.19
N SER A 32 5.14 -4.81 -13.41
CA SER A 32 4.12 -5.06 -14.42
C SER A 32 4.58 -6.19 -15.31
N LYS A 33 3.77 -7.25 -15.45
CA LYS A 33 3.96 -8.21 -16.55
C LYS A 33 3.53 -7.52 -17.84
N THR A 34 4.44 -6.84 -18.53
CA THR A 34 4.27 -6.58 -19.97
C THR A 34 4.49 -7.90 -20.66
N VAL A 35 3.42 -8.50 -21.16
CA VAL A 35 3.53 -9.68 -22.02
C VAL A 35 4.05 -9.16 -23.36
N ASP A 36 5.36 -9.25 -23.57
CA ASP A 36 6.00 -9.15 -24.90
C ASP A 36 5.69 -10.44 -25.69
N ASP A 37 4.40 -10.72 -25.94
CA ASP A 37 4.00 -11.66 -26.98
C ASP A 37 3.10 -10.93 -27.98
N LEU A 38 3.68 -10.74 -29.16
CA LEU A 38 2.99 -10.40 -30.40
C LEU A 38 1.78 -11.34 -30.55
N HIS A 39 0.56 -10.78 -30.59
CA HIS A 39 -0.75 -11.45 -30.65
C HIS A 39 -1.38 -11.87 -29.31
N CYS A 40 -1.88 -10.90 -28.53
CA CYS A 40 -3.21 -11.00 -27.91
C CYS A 40 -3.56 -9.65 -27.27
N ASN A 41 -4.84 -9.27 -27.35
CA ASN A 41 -5.41 -8.06 -26.76
C ASN A 41 -4.82 -7.74 -25.38
N SER A 42 -4.17 -6.58 -25.28
CA SER A 42 -3.47 -6.07 -24.09
C SER A 42 -4.44 -5.92 -22.92
N ILE A 43 -4.56 -6.97 -22.10
CA ILE A 43 -5.10 -6.85 -20.75
C ILE A 43 -3.98 -6.24 -19.93
N THR A 44 -4.01 -4.91 -19.79
CA THR A 44 -3.16 -4.14 -18.87
C THR A 44 -3.42 -4.63 -17.44
N LYS A 45 -2.72 -5.70 -17.03
CA LYS A 45 -2.76 -6.16 -15.64
C LYS A 45 -2.14 -5.07 -14.78
N LYS A 46 -2.87 -4.63 -13.75
CA LYS A 46 -2.31 -3.70 -12.76
C LYS A 46 -1.03 -4.30 -12.16
N PRO A 47 0.00 -3.48 -11.90
CA PRO A 47 1.29 -3.97 -11.44
C PRO A 47 1.17 -4.58 -10.05
N THR A 48 2.00 -5.58 -9.78
CA THR A 48 2.21 -6.12 -8.44
C THR A 48 3.24 -5.25 -7.71
N LEU A 49 2.97 -4.91 -6.46
CA LEU A 49 3.85 -4.06 -5.67
C LEU A 49 4.55 -4.90 -4.61
N PHE A 50 5.88 -4.96 -4.63
CA PHE A 50 6.66 -5.66 -3.62
C PHE A 50 7.18 -4.67 -2.59
N VAL A 51 7.03 -4.97 -1.30
CA VAL A 51 7.43 -4.10 -0.18
C VAL A 51 8.70 -4.63 0.49
N TYR A 52 9.61 -3.72 0.78
CA TYR A 52 10.93 -3.98 1.34
C TYR A 52 11.23 -3.00 2.48
N ASP A 53 12.24 -3.32 3.27
CA ASP A 53 12.77 -2.42 4.29
C ASP A 53 13.49 -1.21 3.69
N VAL A 54 13.82 -0.24 4.54
CA VAL A 54 14.72 0.87 4.19
C VAL A 54 16.08 0.32 3.74
N GLY A 55 16.55 0.76 2.57
CA GLY A 55 17.91 0.44 2.10
C GLY A 55 18.04 -0.80 1.21
N VAL A 56 16.97 -1.12 0.46
CA VAL A 56 16.87 -2.27 -0.46
C VAL A 56 18.13 -2.48 -1.33
N LYS A 57 18.78 -3.63 -1.17
CA LYS A 57 19.81 -4.14 -2.09
C LYS A 57 19.16 -4.95 -3.21
N LYS A 58 19.92 -5.25 -4.27
CA LYS A 58 19.40 -5.96 -5.45
C LYS A 58 18.83 -7.36 -5.13
N ASN A 59 19.36 -8.01 -4.09
CA ASN A 59 19.02 -9.38 -3.68
C ASN A 59 18.10 -9.47 -2.45
N ASP A 60 17.62 -8.36 -1.91
CA ASP A 60 16.75 -8.43 -0.73
C ASP A 60 15.40 -9.05 -1.12
N LEU A 61 14.89 -9.88 -0.21
CA LEU A 61 13.59 -10.51 -0.34
C LEU A 61 12.52 -9.52 0.14
N PRO A 62 11.38 -9.39 -0.57
CA PRO A 62 10.27 -8.59 -0.07
C PRO A 62 9.61 -9.27 1.12
N PHE A 63 9.12 -8.49 2.08
CA PHE A 63 8.35 -9.01 3.22
C PHE A 63 6.93 -9.40 2.80
N CYS A 64 6.35 -8.63 1.90
CA CYS A 64 5.01 -8.85 1.36
C CYS A 64 4.87 -8.24 -0.03
N SER A 65 3.79 -8.60 -0.71
CA SER A 65 3.40 -7.99 -1.98
C SER A 65 1.93 -7.59 -1.97
N PHE A 66 1.60 -6.55 -2.74
CA PHE A 66 0.23 -6.19 -3.08
C PHE A 66 -0.07 -6.61 -4.51
N GLU A 67 -1.02 -7.52 -4.66
CA GLU A 67 -1.47 -8.05 -5.96
C GLU A 67 -2.87 -7.51 -6.27
N TRP A 68 -3.07 -6.96 -7.46
CA TRP A 68 -4.41 -6.59 -7.89
C TRP A 68 -5.28 -7.83 -8.12
N ASN A 69 -6.43 -7.87 -7.46
CA ASN A 69 -7.44 -8.90 -7.63
C ASN A 69 -8.79 -8.26 -7.94
N VAL A 70 -9.27 -8.44 -9.17
CA VAL A 70 -10.56 -7.97 -9.71
C VAL A 70 -10.83 -6.48 -9.47
N ASP A 71 -11.15 -6.11 -8.23
CA ASP A 71 -11.60 -4.80 -7.77
C ASP A 71 -10.65 -4.14 -6.75
N GLN A 72 -9.73 -4.87 -6.11
CA GLN A 72 -8.90 -4.36 -5.02
C GLN A 72 -7.52 -5.00 -4.96
N TYR A 73 -6.58 -4.37 -4.27
CA TYR A 73 -5.31 -5.00 -3.93
C TYR A 73 -5.48 -6.01 -2.78
N LEU A 74 -4.88 -7.17 -2.91
CA LEU A 74 -4.69 -8.15 -1.84
C LEU A 74 -3.26 -8.03 -1.35
N ILE A 75 -3.06 -8.11 -0.04
CA ILE A 75 -1.72 -8.36 0.48
C ILE A 75 -1.44 -9.86 0.46
N VAL A 76 -0.27 -10.22 -0.05
CA VAL A 76 0.27 -11.57 -0.07
C VAL A 76 1.52 -11.58 0.79
N VAL A 77 1.55 -12.45 1.80
CA VAL A 77 2.63 -12.54 2.78
C VAL A 77 2.91 -14.00 3.10
N ASP A 78 4.18 -14.33 3.35
CA ASP A 78 4.56 -15.59 4.01
C ASP A 78 4.90 -15.27 5.46
N PHE A 79 4.04 -15.71 6.39
CA PHE A 79 4.24 -15.48 7.81
C PHE A 79 5.52 -16.12 8.36
N ALA A 80 6.01 -17.21 7.75
CA ALA A 80 7.26 -17.83 8.17
C ALA A 80 8.49 -16.99 7.77
N LEU A 81 8.34 -16.07 6.80
CA LEU A 81 9.38 -15.15 6.34
C LEU A 81 9.16 -13.72 6.85
N TRP A 82 8.13 -13.49 7.66
CA TRP A 82 7.88 -12.19 8.27
C TRP A 82 8.95 -11.91 9.33
N ASN A 83 9.83 -10.97 9.03
CA ASN A 83 11.03 -10.69 9.83
C ASN A 83 11.20 -9.19 10.14
N LEU A 84 10.09 -8.46 10.18
CA LEU A 84 10.09 -7.10 10.72
C LEU A 84 9.94 -7.17 12.24
N ASP A 85 10.54 -6.21 12.95
CA ASP A 85 10.42 -6.05 14.42
C ASP A 85 9.01 -5.57 14.86
N MET A 86 7.97 -5.89 14.07
CA MET A 86 6.59 -5.51 14.30
C MET A 86 5.63 -6.64 13.93
N ASP A 87 4.50 -6.73 14.65
CA ASP A 87 3.44 -7.67 14.31
C ASP A 87 2.83 -7.33 12.92
N PHE A 88 2.46 -8.37 12.18
CA PHE A 88 1.85 -8.20 10.85
C PHE A 88 0.53 -7.43 10.90
N ASN A 89 -0.32 -7.68 11.89
CA ASN A 89 -1.59 -6.95 12.01
C ASN A 89 -1.33 -5.48 12.30
N TYR A 90 -0.36 -5.18 13.16
CA TYR A 90 0.06 -3.80 13.41
C TYR A 90 0.62 -3.13 12.14
N PHE A 91 1.39 -3.85 11.33
CA PHE A 91 1.83 -3.35 10.01
C PHE A 91 0.64 -3.04 9.10
N MET A 92 -0.33 -3.97 9.02
CA MET A 92 -1.52 -3.79 8.20
C MET A 92 -2.38 -2.63 8.66
N ASP A 93 -2.57 -2.46 9.96
CA ASP A 93 -3.31 -1.35 10.54
C ASP A 93 -2.65 -0.01 10.19
N ARG A 94 -1.32 0.07 10.25
CA ARG A 94 -0.56 1.27 9.84
C ARG A 94 -0.71 1.56 8.35
N ILE A 95 -0.62 0.54 7.49
CA ILE A 95 -0.83 0.68 6.04
C ILE A 95 -2.23 1.20 5.75
N LEU A 96 -3.26 0.59 6.34
CA LEU A 96 -4.66 0.97 6.11
C LEU A 96 -4.95 2.38 6.64
N GLN A 97 -4.46 2.72 7.83
CA GLN A 97 -4.63 4.05 8.41
C GLN A 97 -3.98 5.13 7.55
N GLN A 98 -2.71 4.94 7.15
CA GLN A 98 -2.00 5.92 6.32
C GLN A 98 -2.59 6.00 4.92
N TYR A 99 -3.05 4.89 4.35
CA TYR A 99 -3.74 4.89 3.05
C TYR A 99 -5.06 5.66 3.12
N ALA A 100 -5.87 5.43 4.16
CA ALA A 100 -7.12 6.16 4.37
C ALA A 100 -6.87 7.67 4.53
N TYR A 101 -5.85 8.03 5.32
CA TYR A 101 -5.42 9.42 5.47
C TYR A 101 -5.02 10.04 4.12
N ASN A 102 -4.16 9.37 3.36
CA ASN A 102 -3.72 9.84 2.05
C ASN A 102 -4.89 9.97 1.05
N ASN A 103 -5.84 9.04 1.08
CA ASN A 103 -7.03 9.10 0.24
C ASN A 103 -7.92 10.30 0.61
N VAL A 104 -8.21 10.52 1.88
CA VAL A 104 -9.02 11.67 2.35
C VAL A 104 -8.34 12.98 1.98
N MET A 105 -7.02 13.09 2.16
CA MET A 105 -6.25 14.27 1.76
C MET A 105 -6.31 14.50 0.25
N ASN A 106 -6.07 13.47 -0.56
CA ASN A 106 -6.08 13.57 -2.02
C ASN A 106 -7.47 14.00 -2.53
N GLN A 107 -8.52 13.33 -2.09
CA GLN A 107 -9.91 13.69 -2.45
C GLN A 107 -10.29 15.08 -1.94
N GLY A 108 -9.85 15.44 -0.74
CA GLY A 108 -10.02 16.78 -0.18
C GLY A 108 -9.45 17.86 -1.10
N TYR A 109 -8.19 17.70 -1.53
CA TYR A 109 -7.54 18.64 -2.45
C TYR A 109 -8.26 18.76 -3.78
N VAL A 110 -8.68 17.65 -4.39
CA VAL A 110 -9.45 17.63 -5.65
C VAL A 110 -10.77 18.41 -5.50
N GLN A 111 -11.40 18.35 -4.33
CA GLN A 111 -12.64 19.06 -4.03
C GLN A 111 -12.43 20.49 -3.50
N GLY A 112 -11.19 21.00 -3.50
CA GLY A 112 -10.84 22.35 -3.05
C GLY A 112 -10.74 22.52 -1.53
N PHE A 113 -10.77 21.43 -0.76
CA PHE A 113 -10.51 21.47 0.67
C PHE A 113 -9.02 21.57 0.94
N GLN A 114 -8.67 22.32 1.97
CA GLN A 114 -7.33 22.42 2.52
C GLN A 114 -7.31 21.93 3.96
N ARG A 115 -6.17 21.36 4.36
CA ARG A 115 -5.98 20.86 5.72
C ARG A 115 -5.77 22.02 6.69
N VAL A 116 -6.58 22.04 7.75
CA VAL A 116 -6.51 23.04 8.82
C VAL A 116 -5.83 22.47 10.06
N LYS A 117 -6.14 21.23 10.42
CA LYS A 117 -5.61 20.60 11.64
C LYS A 117 -5.48 19.09 11.45
N GLU A 118 -4.42 18.52 11.97
CA GLU A 118 -4.22 17.08 12.14
C GLU A 118 -3.77 16.84 13.59
N ASN A 119 -4.35 15.86 14.26
CA ASN A 119 -3.91 15.43 15.57
C ASN A 119 -3.90 13.91 15.62
N VAL A 120 -2.79 13.34 16.09
CA VAL A 120 -2.73 11.93 16.49
C VAL A 120 -3.21 11.85 17.94
N LEU A 121 -4.26 11.07 18.17
CA LEU A 121 -4.84 10.85 19.49
C LEU A 121 -3.98 9.84 20.29
N SER A 122 -4.15 9.82 21.60
CA SER A 122 -3.40 8.93 22.50
C SER A 122 -3.60 7.43 22.21
N ASN A 123 -4.71 7.07 21.56
CA ASN A 123 -5.02 5.72 21.11
C ASN A 123 -4.50 5.42 19.68
N GLY A 124 -3.69 6.31 19.09
CA GLY A 124 -3.15 6.16 17.74
C GLY A 124 -4.11 6.53 16.61
N SER A 125 -5.34 6.95 16.90
CA SER A 125 -6.28 7.40 15.86
C SER A 125 -5.90 8.79 15.33
N ILE A 126 -6.15 9.04 14.04
CA ILE A 126 -5.86 10.34 13.41
C ILE A 126 -7.15 11.15 13.29
N SER A 127 -7.16 12.36 13.83
CA SER A 127 -8.24 13.33 13.67
C SER A 127 -7.82 14.43 12.69
N LEU A 128 -8.58 14.59 11.61
CA LEU A 128 -8.31 15.54 10.53
C LEU A 128 -9.46 16.55 10.42
N THR A 129 -9.11 17.83 10.31
CA THR A 129 -10.07 18.92 10.02
C THR A 129 -9.69 19.58 8.70
N LEU A 130 -10.63 19.57 7.76
CA LEU A 130 -10.50 20.17 6.44
C LEU A 130 -11.44 21.38 6.31
N LYS A 131 -11.01 22.41 5.58
CA LYS A 131 -11.83 23.59 5.28
C LYS A 131 -11.72 23.93 3.80
N ARG A 132 -12.85 24.31 3.20
CA ARG A 132 -12.92 24.88 1.86
C ARG A 132 -13.11 26.40 1.99
N PHE A 133 -12.34 27.16 1.23
CA PHE A 133 -12.45 28.62 1.16
C PHE A 133 -13.28 29.02 -0.06
#